data_AF-A0A8B6G3V0-F1
#
_entry.id   AF-A0A8B6G3V0-F1
#
_cell.length_a   1.000
_cell.length_b   1.000
_cell.length_c   1.000
_cell.angle_alpha   90.00
_cell.angle_beta   90.00
_cell.angle_gamma   90.00
#
_symmetry.space_group_name_H-M   'P 1'
#
loop_
_entity.id
_entity.type
_entity.pdbx_description
1 polymer ?
#
loop_
_entity_poly.entity_id
_entity_poly.type
_entity_poly.pdbx_seq_one_letter_code
_entity_poly.pdbx_strand_id
1 'polypeptide(L)'
;MYTNILLATLLVIQLTHGSVDAVPLNSELTQYINEQINLGLTQAKREVINQMEGFVSSHGQSGVFGEHAYPKIKFPASGYITFNPPFTAVPALVYGLYTYDTSKDYNSRLVTDVTNLSKSGFNMKIKTYADTKMWGARISWMACPKATVDV
;
A
#
# COMPACT_ATOMS: atom_id res chain seq x y z
N MET A 1 33.45 18.04 8.80
CA MET A 1 33.60 17.41 10.14
C MET A 1 34.11 18.40 11.20
N TYR A 2 34.93 19.40 10.84
CA TYR A 2 35.51 20.35 11.80
C TYR A 2 34.57 21.48 12.28
N THR A 3 33.58 21.88 11.50
CA THR A 3 32.71 23.05 11.81
C THR A 3 31.73 22.80 12.96
N ASN A 4 31.18 21.59 13.07
CA ASN A 4 30.23 21.24 14.14
C ASN A 4 30.91 21.09 15.51
N ILE A 5 32.20 20.71 15.53
CA ILE A 5 32.97 20.57 16.77
C ILE A 5 33.28 21.96 17.35
N LEU A 6 33.65 22.92 16.51
CA LEU A 6 33.95 24.31 16.91
C LEU A 6 32.74 25.05 17.51
N LEU A 7 31.54 24.83 16.96
CA LEU A 7 30.30 25.44 17.47
C LEU A 7 29.86 24.83 18.81
N ALA A 8 30.02 23.51 18.99
CA ALA A 8 29.73 22.86 20.26
C ALA A 8 30.67 23.33 21.38
N THR A 9 31.96 23.54 21.10
CA THR A 9 32.88 24.13 22.08
C THR A 9 32.54 25.59 22.40
N LEU A 10 32.13 26.41 21.42
CA LEU A 10 31.69 27.79 21.69
C LEU A 10 30.46 27.85 22.60
N LEU A 11 29.48 26.96 22.38
CA LEU A 11 28.25 26.89 23.17
C LEU A 11 28.53 26.45 24.62
N VAL A 12 29.44 25.48 24.81
CA VAL A 12 29.85 25.00 26.14
C VAL A 12 30.64 26.08 26.91
N ILE A 13 31.51 26.84 26.24
CA ILE A 13 32.28 27.93 26.86
C ILE A 13 31.37 29.07 27.35
N GLN A 14 30.26 29.35 26.66
CA GLN A 14 29.29 30.37 27.10
C GLN A 14 28.45 29.93 28.31
N LEU A 15 28.28 28.62 28.54
CA LEU A 15 27.50 28.09 29.66
C LEU A 15 28.32 27.92 30.96
N THR A 16 29.65 27.85 30.88
CA THR A 16 30.53 27.60 32.05
C THR A 16 31.00 28.84 32.79
N HIS A 17 30.86 30.04 32.22
CA HIS A 17 31.28 31.30 32.83
C HIS A 17 30.03 32.08 33.27
N GLY A 18 29.52 31.75 34.46
CA GLY A 18 28.24 32.23 34.99
C GLY A 18 28.16 33.75 35.22
N SER A 19 27.86 34.50 34.16
CA SER A 19 27.19 35.80 34.26
C SER A 19 25.78 35.67 33.68
N VAL A 20 24.77 35.96 34.50
CA VAL A 20 23.35 36.02 34.10
C VAL A 20 23.06 37.41 33.55
N ASP A 21 23.78 37.80 32.51
CA ASP A 21 23.37 38.89 31.64
C ASP A 21 23.00 38.22 30.32
N ALA A 22 21.76 38.42 29.86
CA ALA A 22 21.28 37.86 28.61
C ALA A 22 22.16 38.36 27.47
N VAL A 23 23.20 37.60 27.12
CA VAL A 23 24.03 37.86 25.94
C VAL A 23 23.05 37.82 24.78
N PRO A 24 22.80 38.95 24.08
CA PRO A 24 21.87 38.96 22.98
C PRO A 24 22.42 37.96 21.98
N LEU A 25 21.61 36.97 21.61
CA LEU A 25 21.96 36.03 20.56
C LEU A 25 22.42 36.89 19.38
N ASN A 26 23.73 36.91 19.09
CA ASN A 26 24.23 37.80 18.07
C ASN A 26 23.55 37.41 16.74
N SER A 27 23.34 38.38 15.86
CA SER A 27 22.52 38.18 14.65
C SER A 27 23.00 36.98 13.82
N GLU A 28 24.30 36.68 13.86
CA GLU A 28 24.94 35.55 13.20
C GLU A 28 24.55 34.19 13.79
N LEU A 29 24.58 34.02 15.12
CA LEU A 29 24.15 32.78 15.78
C LEU A 29 22.64 32.55 15.59
N THR A 30 21.84 33.61 15.63
CA THR A 30 20.40 33.54 15.36
C THR A 30 20.12 33.11 13.93
N GLN A 31 20.86 33.67 12.97
CA GLN A 31 20.76 33.31 11.57
C GLN A 31 21.16 31.85 11.34
N TYR A 32 22.26 31.40 11.93
CA TYR A 32 22.72 30.02 11.82
C TYR A 32 21.69 29.01 12.36
N ILE A 33 21.14 29.25 13.56
CA ILE A 33 20.11 28.38 14.16
C ILE A 33 18.86 28.31 13.28
N ASN A 34 18.39 29.47 12.78
CA ASN A 34 17.24 29.53 11.89
C ASN A 34 17.49 28.78 10.56
N GLU A 35 18.70 28.86 10.02
CA GLU A 35 19.09 28.13 8.82
C GLU A 35 19.07 26.62 9.05
N GLN A 36 19.64 26.14 10.16
CA GLN A 36 19.62 24.71 10.50
C GLN A 36 18.20 24.18 10.73
N ILE A 37 17.34 24.96 11.41
CA ILE A 37 15.92 24.63 11.59
C ILE A 37 15.20 24.53 10.24
N ASN A 38 15.41 25.50 9.36
CA ASN A 38 14.79 25.51 8.03
C ASN A 38 15.27 24.34 7.15
N LEU A 39 16.55 24.00 7.24
CA LEU A 39 17.11 22.82 6.56
C LEU A 39 16.44 21.53 7.06
N GLY A 40 16.34 21.36 8.38
CA GLY A 40 15.66 20.20 8.99
C GLY A 40 14.19 20.11 8.60
N LEU A 41 13.46 21.23 8.65
CA LEU A 41 12.05 21.30 8.23
C LEU A 41 11.87 20.98 6.75
N THR A 42 12.79 21.42 5.90
CA THR A 42 12.73 21.14 4.46
C THR A 42 13.04 19.67 4.18
N GLN A 43 14.00 19.08 4.90
CA GLN A 43 14.28 17.65 4.79
C GLN A 43 13.08 16.79 5.23
N ALA A 44 12.47 17.09 6.37
CA ALA A 44 11.28 16.40 6.84
C ALA A 44 10.10 16.53 5.85
N LYS A 45 9.88 17.73 5.29
CA LYS A 45 8.86 17.93 4.24
C LYS A 45 9.12 17.08 3.00
N ARG A 46 10.38 17.01 2.54
CA ARG A 46 10.76 16.18 1.38
C ARG A 46 10.56 14.69 1.66
N GLU A 47 10.91 14.23 2.86
CA GLU A 47 10.72 12.83 3.23
C GLU A 47 9.24 12.44 3.22
N VAL A 48 8.37 13.29 3.79
CA VAL A 48 6.92 13.08 3.73
C VAL A 48 6.41 13.11 2.29
N ILE A 49 6.91 14.01 1.44
CA ILE A 49 6.56 14.05 0.01
C ILE A 49 6.98 12.76 -0.69
N ASN A 50 8.22 12.29 -0.51
CA ASN A 50 8.71 11.07 -1.13
C ASN A 50 7.90 9.84 -0.69
N GLN A 51 7.52 9.77 0.59
CA GLN A 51 6.63 8.72 1.09
C GLN A 51 5.25 8.81 0.44
N MET A 52 4.67 10.00 0.36
CA MET A 52 3.38 10.22 -0.31
C MET A 52 3.45 9.87 -1.79
N GLU A 53 4.53 10.23 -2.51
CA GLU A 53 4.74 9.85 -3.91
C GLU A 53 4.81 8.32 -4.08
N GLY A 54 5.50 7.63 -3.16
CA GLY A 54 5.49 6.17 -3.11
C GLY A 54 4.08 5.58 -2.98
N PHE A 55 3.25 6.13 -2.07
CA PHE A 55 1.86 5.71 -1.90
C PHE A 55 0.97 6.07 -3.11
N VAL A 56 1.08 7.30 -3.64
CA VAL A 56 0.31 7.80 -4.79
C VAL A 56 0.65 7.00 -6.06
N SER A 57 1.88 6.49 -6.18
CA SER A 57 2.28 5.63 -7.30
C SER A 57 1.68 4.21 -7.26
N SER A 58 1.18 3.76 -6.10
CA SER A 58 0.64 2.41 -5.93
C SER A 58 -0.81 2.31 -6.45
N HIS A 59 -0.95 2.18 -7.77
CA HIS A 59 -2.26 2.01 -8.40
C HIS A 59 -2.83 0.60 -8.13
N GLY A 60 -3.70 0.47 -7.14
CA GLY A 60 -4.47 -0.75 -6.89
C GLY A 60 -5.70 -0.86 -7.79
N GLN A 61 -6.08 -2.09 -8.16
CA GLN A 61 -7.32 -2.38 -8.89
C GLN A 61 -8.10 -3.46 -8.16
N SER A 62 -9.43 -3.39 -8.19
CA SER A 62 -10.31 -4.34 -7.51
C SER A 62 -11.60 -4.58 -8.27
N GLY A 63 -12.28 -5.68 -7.99
CA GLY A 63 -13.58 -5.97 -8.59
C GLY A 63 -14.25 -7.20 -7.99
N VAL A 64 -15.36 -7.60 -8.62
CA VAL A 64 -16.13 -8.79 -8.26
C VAL A 64 -16.38 -9.61 -9.52
N PHE A 65 -16.14 -10.91 -9.45
CA PHE A 65 -16.44 -11.87 -10.52
C PHE A 65 -17.38 -12.96 -10.00
N GLY A 66 -18.36 -13.33 -10.81
CA GLY A 66 -19.25 -14.45 -10.51
C GLY A 66 -20.67 -14.23 -11.00
N GLU A 67 -21.51 -15.20 -10.70
CA GLU A 67 -22.84 -15.33 -11.29
C GLU A 67 -23.87 -15.62 -10.19
N HIS A 68 -25.12 -15.26 -10.45
CA HIS A 68 -26.27 -15.72 -9.68
C HIS A 68 -27.39 -16.06 -10.67
N ALA A 69 -27.88 -17.30 -10.60
CA ALA A 69 -28.94 -17.78 -11.44
C ALA A 69 -29.75 -18.86 -10.70
N TYR A 70 -30.88 -18.45 -10.14
CA TYR A 70 -31.91 -19.36 -9.65
C TYR A 70 -33.09 -19.38 -10.63
N PRO A 71 -33.68 -20.55 -10.95
CA PRO A 71 -33.33 -21.90 -10.49
C PRO A 71 -32.25 -22.61 -11.34
N LYS A 72 -31.71 -21.95 -12.38
CA LYS A 72 -30.76 -22.57 -13.35
C LYS A 72 -29.31 -22.50 -12.86
N ILE A 73 -28.71 -23.64 -12.55
CA ILE A 73 -27.28 -23.73 -12.20
C ILE A 73 -26.41 -23.34 -13.41
N LYS A 74 -25.53 -22.35 -13.23
CA LYS A 74 -24.60 -21.84 -14.26
C LYS A 74 -23.11 -22.12 -13.97
N PHE A 75 -22.82 -23.00 -13.02
CA PHE A 75 -21.43 -23.30 -12.62
C PHE A 75 -20.88 -24.54 -13.33
N PRO A 76 -19.59 -24.57 -13.68
CA PRO A 76 -18.54 -23.60 -13.31
C PRO A 76 -18.63 -22.28 -14.09
N ALA A 77 -18.38 -21.16 -13.41
CA ALA A 77 -18.24 -19.84 -14.02
C ALA A 77 -16.74 -19.56 -14.23
N SER A 78 -16.34 -19.15 -15.44
CA SER A 78 -14.94 -18.83 -15.76
C SER A 78 -14.87 -17.54 -16.55
N GLY A 79 -13.84 -16.72 -16.31
CA GLY A 79 -13.64 -15.47 -17.03
C GLY A 79 -12.21 -14.96 -16.92
N TYR A 80 -11.80 -14.17 -17.91
CA TYR A 80 -10.57 -13.40 -17.87
C TYR A 80 -10.87 -11.99 -17.36
N ILE A 81 -10.13 -11.57 -16.35
CA ILE A 81 -10.25 -10.25 -15.73
C ILE A 81 -9.06 -9.42 -16.20
N THR A 82 -9.35 -8.32 -16.90
CA THR A 82 -8.34 -7.42 -17.46
C THR A 82 -8.03 -6.31 -16.48
N PHE A 83 -6.74 -6.01 -16.29
CA PHE A 83 -6.29 -4.81 -15.61
C PHE A 83 -6.25 -3.64 -16.57
N ASN A 84 -6.84 -2.50 -16.18
CA ASN A 84 -6.89 -1.31 -17.02
C ASN A 84 -6.59 -0.02 -16.22
N PRO A 85 -5.43 0.64 -16.44
CA PRO A 85 -4.35 0.20 -17.34
C PRO A 85 -3.66 -1.08 -16.83
N PRO A 86 -2.89 -1.80 -17.68
CA PRO A 86 -2.03 -2.88 -17.22
C PRO A 86 -0.99 -2.39 -16.19
N PHE A 87 -0.62 -3.25 -15.24
CA PHE A 87 0.46 -2.99 -14.31
C PHE A 87 1.83 -2.95 -15.01
N THR A 88 2.82 -2.33 -14.38
CA THR A 88 4.22 -2.35 -14.85
C THR A 88 4.89 -3.71 -14.62
N ALA A 89 4.55 -4.37 -13.50
CA ALA A 89 5.01 -5.71 -13.13
C ALA A 89 3.83 -6.58 -12.67
N VAL A 90 4.04 -7.89 -12.53
CA VAL A 90 2.98 -8.80 -12.05
C VAL A 90 2.60 -8.44 -10.60
N PRO A 91 1.34 -8.02 -10.34
CA PRO A 91 0.92 -7.53 -9.04
C PRO A 91 0.84 -8.65 -8.00
N ALA A 92 0.69 -8.28 -6.73
CA ALA A 92 0.14 -9.19 -5.71
C ALA A 92 -1.39 -9.22 -5.84
N LEU A 93 -2.00 -10.40 -5.71
CA LEU A 93 -3.45 -10.59 -5.85
C LEU A 93 -4.00 -11.28 -4.60
N VAL A 94 -5.04 -10.72 -4.01
CA VAL A 94 -5.87 -11.36 -2.99
C VAL A 94 -7.31 -11.47 -3.51
N TYR A 95 -8.00 -12.53 -3.13
CA TYR A 95 -9.40 -12.73 -3.46
C TYR A 95 -10.13 -13.46 -2.33
N GLY A 96 -11.44 -13.28 -2.25
CA GLY A 96 -12.26 -13.84 -1.18
C GLY A 96 -13.71 -14.02 -1.60
N LEU A 97 -14.42 -14.87 -0.85
CA LEU A 97 -15.84 -15.10 -1.07
C LEU A 97 -16.65 -13.84 -0.75
N TYR A 98 -17.49 -13.42 -1.70
CA TYR A 98 -18.35 -12.23 -1.57
C TYR A 98 -19.81 -12.60 -1.36
N THR A 99 -20.35 -13.51 -2.17
CA THR A 99 -21.71 -14.07 -1.99
C THR A 99 -21.71 -15.55 -2.26
N TYR A 100 -22.59 -16.29 -1.61
CA TYR A 100 -22.72 -17.74 -1.78
C TYR A 100 -24.17 -18.19 -1.54
N ASP A 101 -24.79 -18.76 -2.58
CA ASP A 101 -26.15 -19.28 -2.59
C ASP A 101 -26.12 -20.74 -3.02
N THR A 102 -26.42 -21.62 -2.06
CA THR A 102 -26.28 -23.07 -2.19
C THR A 102 -27.44 -23.78 -1.49
N SER A 103 -27.69 -25.02 -1.90
CA SER A 103 -28.76 -25.83 -1.30
C SER A 103 -28.46 -26.15 0.15
N LYS A 104 -29.49 -26.11 0.99
CA LYS A 104 -29.44 -26.60 2.37
C LYS A 104 -29.39 -28.13 2.48
N ASP A 105 -29.76 -28.84 1.41
CA ASP A 105 -29.94 -30.31 1.42
C ASP A 105 -28.65 -31.06 1.04
N TYR A 106 -27.60 -30.35 0.65
CA TYR A 106 -26.30 -30.88 0.28
C TYR A 106 -25.19 -30.10 0.97
N ASN A 107 -24.02 -30.73 1.13
CA ASN A 107 -22.89 -30.06 1.73
C ASN A 107 -22.39 -28.89 0.85
N SER A 108 -22.08 -27.79 1.51
CA SER A 108 -21.55 -26.57 0.90
C SER A 108 -20.08 -26.70 0.55
N ARG A 109 -19.74 -26.76 -0.74
CA ARG A 109 -18.35 -26.83 -1.21
C ARG A 109 -18.11 -25.93 -2.43
N LEU A 110 -17.15 -25.01 -2.32
CA LEU A 110 -16.76 -24.08 -3.38
C LEU A 110 -15.24 -24.09 -3.54
N VAL A 111 -14.79 -23.98 -4.79
CA VAL A 111 -13.38 -23.79 -5.15
C VAL A 111 -13.28 -22.61 -6.11
N THR A 112 -12.34 -21.73 -5.83
CA THR A 112 -11.93 -20.66 -6.74
C THR A 112 -10.51 -20.91 -7.19
N ASP A 113 -10.33 -21.10 -8.49
CA ASP A 113 -9.00 -21.20 -9.10
C ASP A 113 -8.65 -19.85 -9.75
N VAL A 114 -7.46 -19.33 -9.42
CA VAL A 114 -6.85 -18.23 -10.16
C VAL A 114 -5.65 -18.76 -10.94
N THR A 115 -5.61 -18.48 -12.24
CA THR A 115 -4.52 -18.92 -13.12
C THR A 115 -4.08 -17.80 -14.05
N ASN A 116 -2.88 -17.94 -14.63
CA ASN A 116 -2.33 -17.00 -15.61
C ASN A 116 -2.30 -15.53 -15.13
N LEU A 117 -1.96 -15.31 -13.85
CA LEU A 117 -1.76 -13.96 -13.33
C LEU A 117 -0.57 -13.30 -14.04
N SER A 118 -0.85 -12.18 -14.70
CA SER A 118 0.12 -11.38 -15.44
C SER A 118 -0.06 -9.90 -15.13
N LYS A 119 0.78 -9.05 -15.72
CA LYS A 119 0.62 -7.59 -15.62
C LYS A 119 -0.67 -7.06 -16.26
N SER A 120 -1.29 -7.82 -17.17
CA SER A 120 -2.47 -7.40 -17.94
C SER A 120 -3.78 -7.97 -17.40
N GLY A 121 -3.73 -8.94 -16.49
CA GLY A 121 -4.92 -9.61 -15.99
C GLY A 121 -4.67 -11.04 -15.52
N PHE A 122 -5.76 -11.74 -15.24
CA PHE A 122 -5.75 -13.13 -14.77
C PHE A 122 -7.04 -13.87 -15.13
N ASN A 123 -7.00 -15.20 -15.14
CA ASN A 123 -8.19 -16.04 -15.24
C ASN A 123 -8.73 -16.38 -13.85
N MET A 124 -10.04 -16.29 -13.68
CA MET A 124 -10.74 -16.76 -12.49
C MET A 124 -11.78 -17.81 -12.87
N LYS A 125 -11.81 -18.92 -12.12
CA LYS A 125 -12.81 -19.98 -12.25
C LYS A 125 -13.44 -20.29 -10.90
N ILE A 126 -14.76 -20.27 -10.84
CA ILE A 126 -15.56 -20.64 -9.67
C ILE A 126 -16.25 -21.97 -9.99
N LYS A 127 -16.06 -22.98 -9.15
CA LYS A 127 -16.67 -24.30 -9.32
C LYS A 127 -17.08 -24.90 -7.97
N THR A 128 -17.99 -25.86 -8.02
CA THR A 128 -18.27 -26.76 -6.90
C THR A 128 -17.77 -28.16 -7.25
N TYR A 129 -17.84 -29.07 -6.29
CA TYR A 129 -17.54 -30.48 -6.50
C TYR A 129 -18.48 -31.37 -5.68
N ALA A 130 -18.41 -32.68 -5.98
CA ALA A 130 -19.31 -33.70 -5.48
C ALA A 130 -20.79 -33.36 -5.79
N ASP A 131 -21.66 -33.44 -4.79
CA ASP A 131 -23.11 -33.29 -4.87
C ASP A 131 -23.61 -31.86 -4.60
N THR A 132 -22.70 -30.91 -4.39
CA THR A 132 -23.03 -29.52 -4.05
C THR A 132 -23.87 -28.86 -5.15
N LYS A 133 -25.06 -28.34 -4.79
CA LYS A 133 -25.89 -27.52 -5.69
C LYS A 133 -25.71 -26.04 -5.34
N MET A 134 -25.25 -25.26 -6.32
CA MET A 134 -24.96 -23.83 -6.16
C MET A 134 -25.65 -23.02 -7.26
N TRP A 135 -26.43 -22.02 -6.86
CA TRP A 135 -27.12 -21.10 -7.77
C TRP A 135 -26.41 -19.77 -7.89
N GLY A 136 -25.63 -19.37 -6.89
CA GLY A 136 -24.87 -18.15 -6.94
C GLY A 136 -23.58 -18.20 -6.17
N ALA A 137 -22.55 -17.60 -6.75
CA ALA A 137 -21.29 -17.34 -6.08
C ALA A 137 -20.61 -16.15 -6.73
N ARG A 138 -20.05 -15.28 -5.91
CA ARG A 138 -19.21 -14.17 -6.35
C ARG A 138 -17.96 -14.11 -5.50
N ILE A 139 -16.86 -13.75 -6.14
CA ILE A 139 -15.54 -13.60 -5.54
C ILE A 139 -15.13 -12.14 -5.71
N SER A 140 -14.82 -11.47 -4.59
CA SER A 140 -14.16 -10.17 -4.61
C SER A 140 -12.66 -10.38 -4.79
N TRP A 141 -12.01 -9.47 -5.51
CA TRP A 141 -10.57 -9.50 -5.73
C TRP A 141 -9.96 -8.12 -5.64
N MET A 142 -8.69 -8.06 -5.24
CA MET A 142 -7.87 -6.86 -5.19
C MET A 142 -6.45 -7.19 -5.63
N ALA A 143 -5.92 -6.38 -6.54
CA ALA A 143 -4.57 -6.46 -7.06
C ALA A 143 -3.82 -5.15 -6.75
N CYS A 144 -2.62 -5.27 -6.18
CA CYS A 144 -1.77 -4.13 -5.84
C CYS A 144 -0.36 -4.33 -6.44
N PRO A 145 0.33 -3.25 -6.85
CA PRO A 145 1.73 -3.33 -7.19
C PRO A 145 2.51 -3.89 -6.01
N LYS A 146 3.52 -4.72 -6.26
CA LYS A 146 4.44 -5.15 -5.21
C LYS A 146 5.30 -3.94 -4.84
N ALA A 147 5.41 -3.63 -3.56
CA ALA A 147 6.37 -2.63 -3.10
C ALA A 147 7.76 -3.06 -3.57
N THR A 148 8.43 -2.20 -4.33
CA THR A 148 9.86 -2.36 -4.58
C THR A 148 10.56 -2.04 -3.26
N VAL A 149 11.08 -3.09 -2.61
CA VAL A 149 12.10 -2.89 -1.59
C VAL A 149 13.38 -2.68 -2.37
N ASP A 150 13.77 -1.43 -2.56
CA ASP A 150 15.10 -1.11 -3.07
C ASP A 150 16.09 -1.51 -1.96
N VAL A 151 16.82 -2.62 -2.17
CA VAL A 151 17.86 -3.16 -1.27
C VAL A 151 19.21 -2.56 -1.64
#